data_AF-A0A0B7J0E8-F1
#
_entry.id   AF-A0A0B7J0E8-F1
#
_cell.length_a   1.000
_cell.length_b   1.000
_cell.length_c   1.000
_cell.angle_alpha   90.00
_cell.angle_beta   90.00
_cell.angle_gamma   90.00
#
_symmetry.space_group_name_H-M   'P 1'
#
loop_
_entity.id
_entity.type
_entity.pdbx_description
1 polymer ?
#
loop_
_entity_poly.entity_id
_entity_poly.type
_entity_poly.pdbx_seq_one_letter_code
_entity_poly.pdbx_strand_id
1 'polypeptide(L)' 'MKNFLKYLLAIFLLTFTTQSLANKYLSKADNLFGMSKFDLALKEIDKAIELEPNNHHAYFVKSIILN' A
#
# COMPACT_ATOMS: atom_id res chain seq x y z
N MET A 1 -27.98 5.09 18.40
CA MET A 1 -26.74 5.90 18.35
C MET A 1 -25.47 5.12 18.70
N LYS A 2 -25.38 4.42 19.86
CA LYS A 2 -24.17 3.65 20.24
C LYS A 2 -23.72 2.59 19.21
N ASN A 3 -24.67 1.89 18.57
CA ASN A 3 -24.33 0.88 17.55
C ASN A 3 -23.78 1.52 16.26
N PHE A 4 -24.37 2.64 15.81
CA PHE A 4 -23.88 3.38 14.65
C PHE A 4 -22.44 3.88 14.84
N LEU A 5 -22.14 4.43 16.01
CA LEU A 5 -20.79 4.90 16.34
C LEU A 5 -19.76 3.75 16.35
N LYS A 6 -20.15 2.55 16.79
CA LYS A 6 -19.30 1.35 16.72
C LYS A 6 -18.97 0.94 15.28
N TYR A 7 -19.95 0.96 14.37
CA TYR A 7 -19.70 0.65 12.96
C TYR A 7 -18.82 1.71 12.29
N LEU A 8 -19.07 3.00 12.57
CA LEU A 8 -18.23 4.08 12.05
C LEU A 8 -16.77 3.94 12.50
N LEU A 9 -16.55 3.64 13.79
CA LEU A 9 -15.22 3.38 14.34
C LEU A 9 -14.58 2.14 13.70
N ALA A 10 -15.34 1.06 13.50
CA ALA A 10 -14.83 -0.16 12.87
C ALA A 10 -14.39 0.09 11.42
N ILE A 11 -15.20 0.82 10.64
CA ILE A 11 -14.86 1.19 9.25
C ILE A 11 -13.59 2.06 9.22
N PHE A 12 -13.51 3.07 10.11
CA PHE A 12 -12.34 3.94 10.19
C PHE A 12 -11.06 3.15 10.51
N LEU A 13 -11.12 2.26 11.51
CA LEU A 13 -9.99 1.40 11.86
C LEU A 13 -9.59 0.49 10.70
N LEU A 14 -10.55 -0.12 10.01
CA LEU A 14 -10.27 -0.95 8.83
C LEU A 14 -9.54 -0.14 7.76
N THR A 15 -10.04 1.04 7.38
CA THR A 15 -9.39 1.89 6.37
C THR A 15 -8.00 2.38 6.80
N PHE A 16 -7.81 2.66 8.08
CA PHE A 16 -6.52 3.06 8.62
C PHE A 16 -5.53 1.89 8.62
N THR A 17 -5.98 0.68 8.96
CA THR A 17 -5.13 -0.52 8.95
C THR A 17 -4.73 -0.93 7.54
N THR A 18 -5.64 -0.85 6.56
CA THR A 18 -5.31 -1.10 5.16
C THR A 18 -4.30 -0.08 4.66
N GLN A 19 -4.47 1.19 5.04
CA GLN A 19 -3.53 2.25 4.66
C GLN A 19 -2.12 2.02 5.22
N SER A 20 -2.07 1.68 6.52
CA SER A 20 -0.81 1.35 7.19
C SER A 20 -0.10 0.14 6.56
N LEU A 21 -0.87 -0.88 6.16
CA LEU A 21 -0.33 -2.09 5.57
C LEU A 21 0.19 -1.85 4.14
N ALA A 22 -0.52 -1.09 3.32
CA ALA A 22 -0.04 -0.72 1.98
C ALA A 22 1.26 0.09 2.05
N ASN A 23 1.35 1.05 2.98
CA ASN A 23 2.58 1.81 3.21
C ASN A 23 3.77 0.92 3.59
N LYS A 24 3.54 -0.13 4.38
CA LYS A 24 4.59 -1.11 4.72
C LYS A 24 5.10 -1.85 3.48
N TYR A 25 4.20 -2.24 2.58
CA TYR A 25 4.59 -2.86 1.31
C TYR A 25 5.38 -1.90 0.43
N LEU A 26 4.98 -0.62 0.34
CA LEU A 26 5.71 0.41 -0.41
C LEU A 26 7.10 0.66 0.16
N SER A 27 7.26 0.83 1.48
CA SER A 27 8.58 0.99 2.09
C SER A 27 9.51 -0.20 1.80
N LYS A 28 8.94 -1.43 1.77
CA LYS A 28 9.72 -2.62 1.40
C LYS A 28 10.08 -2.62 -0.10
N ALA A 29 9.16 -2.22 -0.96
CA ALA A 29 9.42 -2.06 -2.39
C ALA A 29 10.53 -1.03 -2.66
N ASP A 30 10.49 0.13 -2.00
CA ASP A 30 11.50 1.19 -2.13
C ASP A 30 12.90 0.69 -1.72
N ASN A 31 12.98 -0.08 -0.62
CA ASN A 31 14.23 -0.70 -0.19
C ASN A 31 14.74 -1.72 -1.23
N LEU A 32 13.86 -2.55 -1.79
CA LEU A 32 14.21 -3.53 -2.83
C LEU A 32 14.64 -2.84 -4.13
N PHE A 33 13.98 -1.74 -4.50
CA PHE A 33 14.34 -0.89 -5.63
C PHE A 33 15.75 -0.32 -5.45
N GLY A 34 16.06 0.24 -4.28
CA GLY A 34 17.41 0.72 -3.96
C GLY A 34 18.48 -0.38 -3.98
N MET A 35 18.10 -1.64 -3.77
CA MET A 35 18.96 -2.82 -3.92
C MET A 35 19.01 -3.38 -5.36
N SER A 36 18.40 -2.71 -6.34
CA SER A 36 18.25 -3.18 -7.73
C SER A 36 17.50 -4.52 -7.87
N LYS A 37 16.72 -4.93 -6.86
CA LYS A 37 15.92 -6.16 -6.86
C LYS A 37 14.53 -5.89 -7.46
N PHE A 38 14.50 -5.50 -8.72
CA PHE A 38 13.31 -4.95 -9.39
C PHE A 38 12.10 -5.90 -9.40
N ASP A 39 12.29 -7.18 -9.71
CA ASP A 39 11.19 -8.17 -9.70
C ASP A 39 10.53 -8.31 -8.32
N LEU A 40 11.34 -8.26 -7.25
CA LEU A 40 10.83 -8.32 -5.89
C LEU A 40 10.16 -7.01 -5.48
N ALA A 41 10.69 -5.88 -5.91
CA ALA A 41 10.07 -4.58 -5.68
C ALA A 41 8.67 -4.52 -6.32
N LEU A 42 8.54 -4.93 -7.59
CA LEU A 42 7.24 -5.00 -8.29
C LEU A 42 6.22 -5.87 -7.55
N LYS A 43 6.62 -7.04 -7.05
CA LYS A 43 5.73 -7.90 -6.25
C LYS A 43 5.21 -7.23 -4.99
N GLU A 44 6.01 -6.42 -4.32
CA GLU A 44 5.56 -5.69 -3.13
C GLU A 44 4.71 -4.47 -3.51
N ILE A 45 5.00 -3.81 -4.65
CA ILE A 45 4.16 -2.74 -5.19
C ILE A 45 2.77 -3.25 -5.55
N ASP A 46 2.66 -4.42 -6.18
CA ASP A 46 1.37 -5.01 -6.54
C ASP A 46 0.51 -5.26 -5.29
N LYS A 47 1.10 -5.77 -4.19
CA LYS A 47 0.41 -5.91 -2.90
C LYS A 47 -0.04 -4.58 -2.31
N ALA A 48 0.75 -3.52 -2.47
CA ALA A 48 0.35 -2.18 -2.03
C ALA A 48 -0.84 -1.66 -2.84
N ILE A 49 -0.85 -1.87 -4.15
CA ILE A 49 -1.96 -1.49 -5.05
C ILE A 49 -3.23 -2.30 -4.75
N GLU A 50 -3.12 -3.59 -4.43
CA GLU A 50 -4.26 -4.41 -4.01
C GLU A 50 -4.97 -3.85 -2.77
N LEU A 51 -4.20 -3.29 -1.83
CA LEU A 51 -4.72 -2.68 -0.60
C LEU A 51 -5.19 -1.23 -0.81
N GLU A 52 -4.48 -0.48 -1.66
CA GLU A 52 -4.82 0.89 -2.04
C GLU A 52 -4.73 1.09 -3.55
N PRO A 53 -5.81 0.81 -4.29
CA PRO A 53 -5.83 0.92 -5.74
C PRO A 53 -5.57 2.33 -6.28
N ASN A 54 -5.69 3.35 -5.42
CA ASN A 54 -5.52 4.77 -5.76
C ASN A 54 -4.20 5.37 -5.22
N ASN A 55 -3.25 4.54 -4.76
CA ASN A 55 -1.99 5.03 -4.23
C ASN A 55 -1.05 5.51 -5.35
N HIS A 56 -0.97 6.82 -5.55
CA HIS A 56 -0.16 7.45 -6.60
C HIS A 56 1.34 7.13 -6.49
N HIS A 57 1.89 6.99 -5.28
CA HIS A 57 3.29 6.62 -5.06
C HIS A 57 3.59 5.22 -5.60
N ALA A 58 2.69 4.26 -5.36
CA ALA A 58 2.82 2.90 -5.86
C ALA A 58 2.98 2.85 -7.40
N TYR A 59 2.11 3.56 -8.12
CA TYR A 59 2.19 3.63 -9.59
C TYR A 59 3.42 4.41 -10.08
N PHE A 60 3.83 5.45 -9.37
CA PHE A 60 5.04 6.21 -9.71
C PHE A 60 6.30 5.34 -9.59
N VAL A 61 6.47 4.61 -8.48
CA VAL A 61 7.61 3.69 -8.34
C VAL A 61 7.54 2.56 -9.37
N LYS A 62 6.34 2.03 -9.64
CA LYS A 62 6.13 1.00 -10.67
C LYS A 62 6.57 1.48 -12.06
N SER A 63 6.21 2.70 -12.45
CA SER A 63 6.57 3.24 -13.76
C SER A 63 8.07 3.47 -13.89
N ILE A 64 8.76 3.89 -12.82
CA ILE A 64 10.22 4.00 -12.80
C ILE A 64 10.90 2.66 -13.04
N ILE A 65 10.38 1.57 -12.46
CA ILE A 65 10.96 0.23 -12.61
C ILE A 65 10.75 -0.34 -14.01
N LEU A 66 9.60 -0.06 -14.63
CA LEU A 66 9.20 -0.66 -15.91
C LEU A 66 9.63 0.15 -17.15
N ASN A 67 10.21 1.34 -16.95
CA ASN A 67 10.70 2.21 -18.02
C ASN A 67 12.19 1.97 -18.28
#